data_AF-A0A841J3H7-F1
#
_entry.id   AF-A0A841J3H7-F1
#
_cell.length_a   1.000
_cell.length_b   1.000
_cell.length_c   1.000
_cell.angle_alpha   90.00
_cell.angle_beta   90.00
_cell.angle_gamma   90.00
#
_symmetry.space_group_name_H-M   'P 1'
#
loop_
_entity.id
_entity.type
_entity.pdbx_description
1 polymer ?
#
loop_
_entity_poly.entity_id
_entity_poly.type
_entity_poly.pdbx_seq_one_letter_code
_entity_poly.pdbx_strand_id
1 'polypeptide(L)'
;MRLKELAWLAAALGMAVPLPAFAQAAVDPQGSGPIVAALAWLQGTLLGNVATAVAVMAVAAVGFMMLTGRLNWRFGATVIIGCFILFGAGAIVSGIQSAV
;
A
#
# COMPACT_ATOMS: atom_id res chain seq x y z
N MET A 1 -20.99 35.69 -32.82
CA MET A 1 -19.95 34.67 -33.06
C MET A 1 -19.31 34.09 -31.78
N ARG A 2 -19.33 34.76 -30.61
CA ARG A 2 -18.61 34.28 -29.40
C ARG A 2 -19.30 33.20 -28.55
N LEU A 3 -20.53 32.79 -28.88
CA LEU A 3 -21.27 31.83 -28.05
C LEU A 3 -20.80 30.37 -28.27
N LYS A 4 -20.42 30.01 -29.51
CA LYS A 4 -19.91 28.67 -29.85
C LYS A 4 -18.52 28.41 -29.25
N GLU A 5 -17.68 29.43 -29.15
CA GLU A 5 -16.34 29.32 -28.56
C GLU A 5 -16.41 29.15 -27.03
N LEU A 6 -17.31 29.86 -26.36
CA LEU A 6 -17.57 29.66 -24.93
C LEU A 6 -18.10 28.25 -24.63
N ALA A 7 -18.99 27.73 -25.49
CA ALA A 7 -19.51 26.37 -25.36
C ALA A 7 -18.42 25.31 -25.54
N TRP A 8 -17.50 25.52 -26.48
CA TRP A 8 -16.38 24.61 -26.70
C TRP A 8 -15.37 24.64 -25.53
N LEU A 9 -15.07 25.83 -24.99
CA LEU A 9 -14.19 25.96 -23.82
C LEU A 9 -14.80 25.28 -22.58
N ALA A 10 -16.11 25.40 -22.38
CA ALA A 10 -16.80 24.71 -21.28
C ALA A 10 -16.81 23.18 -21.45
N ALA A 11 -16.98 22.68 -22.68
CA ALA A 11 -16.92 21.25 -22.97
C ALA A 11 -15.51 20.67 -22.79
N ALA A 12 -14.47 21.42 -23.18
CA ALA A 12 -13.07 21.04 -22.97
C ALA A 12 -12.71 21.00 -21.48
N LEU A 13 -13.24 21.94 -20.69
CA LEU A 13 -13.06 21.94 -19.23
C LEU A 13 -13.80 20.78 -18.55
N GLY A 14 -14.96 20.39 -19.07
CA GLY A 14 -15.73 19.24 -18.58
C GLY A 14 -15.04 17.89 -18.80
N MET A 15 -14.29 17.72 -19.89
CA MET A 15 -13.53 16.49 -20.15
C MET A 15 -12.26 16.33 -19.29
N ALA A 16 -11.80 17.41 -18.64
CA ALA A 16 -10.66 17.39 -17.74
C ALA A 16 -11.02 17.06 -16.28
N VAL A 17 -12.31 16.86 -15.98
CA VAL A 17 -12.75 16.46 -14.63
C VAL A 17 -12.47 14.95 -14.47
N PRO A 18 -11.63 14.54 -13.50
CA PRO A 18 -11.43 13.14 -13.21
C PRO A 18 -12.74 12.58 -12.64
N LEU A 19 -13.50 11.89 -13.49
CA LEU A 19 -14.67 11.14 -13.06
C LEU A 19 -14.18 9.84 -12.39
N PRO A 20 -14.74 9.44 -11.24
CA PRO A 20 -14.40 8.17 -10.62
C PRO A 20 -14.73 7.05 -11.61
N ALA A 21 -13.73 6.27 -12.00
CA ALA A 21 -13.91 5.10 -12.84
C ALA A 21 -14.57 4.00 -11.99
N PHE A 22 -15.89 3.88 -12.07
CA PHE A 22 -16.69 2.83 -11.41
C PHE A 22 -16.38 1.40 -11.90
N ALA A 23 -15.36 1.21 -12.74
CA ALA A 23 -14.88 -0.10 -13.17
C ALA A 23 -14.00 -0.81 -12.12
N GLN A 24 -13.60 -0.12 -11.04
CA GLN A 24 -12.84 -0.70 -9.93
C GLN A 24 -13.66 -0.90 -8.65
N ALA A 25 -14.98 -0.74 -8.69
CA ALA A 25 -15.79 -1.35 -7.65
C ALA A 25 -15.50 -2.85 -7.71
N ALA A 26 -14.78 -3.37 -6.71
CA ALA A 26 -14.45 -4.77 -6.56
C ALA A 26 -15.76 -5.55 -6.33
N VAL A 27 -16.56 -5.70 -7.39
CA VAL A 27 -17.66 -6.62 -7.44
C VAL A 27 -16.99 -7.96 -7.70
N ASP A 28 -16.65 -8.60 -6.59
CA ASP A 28 -16.23 -9.98 -6.52
C ASP A 28 -17.04 -10.83 -7.52
N PRO A 29 -16.40 -11.43 -8.55
CA PRO A 29 -17.10 -12.25 -9.53
C PRO A 29 -17.91 -13.33 -8.82
N GLN A 30 -19.18 -13.53 -9.20
CA GLN A 30 -20.05 -14.56 -8.59
C GLN A 30 -19.31 -15.91 -8.50
N GLY A 31 -19.07 -16.39 -7.27
CA GLY A 31 -18.27 -17.60 -7.00
C GLY A 31 -16.83 -17.36 -6.53
N SER A 32 -16.36 -16.12 -6.40
CA SER A 32 -15.01 -15.79 -5.91
C SER A 32 -14.82 -15.97 -4.39
N GLY A 33 -15.88 -16.28 -3.64
CA GLY A 33 -15.83 -16.48 -2.17
C GLY A 33 -14.66 -17.34 -1.67
N PRO A 34 -14.36 -18.51 -2.27
CA PRO A 34 -13.21 -19.33 -1.88
C PRO A 34 -11.86 -18.69 -2.21
N ILE A 35 -11.75 -18.00 -3.34
CA ILE A 35 -10.51 -17.31 -3.74
C ILE A 35 -10.25 -16.09 -2.85
N VAL A 36 -11.28 -15.29 -2.57
CA VAL A 36 -11.20 -14.14 -1.67
C VAL A 36 -10.83 -14.61 -0.25
N ALA A 37 -11.44 -15.71 0.22
CA ALA A 37 -11.08 -16.30 1.51
C ALA A 37 -9.63 -16.83 1.54
N ALA A 38 -9.16 -17.46 0.47
CA ALA A 38 -7.77 -17.91 0.35
C ALA A 38 -6.78 -16.73 0.34
N LEU A 39 -7.10 -15.66 -0.39
CA LEU A 39 -6.31 -14.43 -0.43
C LEU A 39 -6.29 -13.74 0.94
N ALA A 40 -7.43 -13.68 1.64
CA ALA A 40 -7.50 -13.14 3.00
C ALA A 40 -6.68 -13.98 4.00
N TRP A 41 -6.68 -15.31 3.87
CA TRP A 41 -5.84 -16.19 4.68
C TRP A 41 -4.35 -15.99 4.40
N LEU A 42 -3.96 -15.91 3.14
CA LEU A 42 -2.58 -15.61 2.74
C LEU A 42 -2.15 -14.23 3.24
N GLN A 43 -3.01 -13.23 3.11
CA GLN A 43 -2.76 -11.89 3.64
C GLN A 43 -2.55 -11.93 5.16
N GLY A 44 -3.42 -12.62 5.90
CA GLY A 44 -3.32 -12.76 7.35
C GLY A 44 -2.05 -13.47 7.81
N THR A 45 -1.64 -14.54 7.11
CA THR A 45 -0.40 -15.26 7.44
C THR A 45 0.85 -14.42 7.10
N LEU A 46 0.88 -13.79 5.93
CA LEU A 46 2.01 -12.99 5.45
C LEU A 46 2.18 -11.68 6.22
N LEU A 47 1.10 -10.95 6.52
CA LEU A 47 1.15 -9.68 7.24
C LEU A 47 1.10 -9.83 8.76
N GLY A 48 0.60 -10.96 9.30
CA GLY A 48 0.49 -11.21 10.73
C GLY A 48 1.74 -11.86 11.31
N ASN A 49 1.73 -13.19 11.43
CA ASN A 49 2.77 -13.95 12.12
C ASN A 49 4.11 -13.98 11.36
N VAL A 50 4.07 -14.06 10.02
CA VAL A 50 5.31 -14.15 9.23
C VAL A 50 6.04 -12.81 9.22
N ALA A 51 5.33 -11.70 8.94
CA ALA A 51 5.91 -10.36 8.97
C ALA A 51 6.54 -10.02 10.34
N THR A 52 5.84 -10.33 11.42
CA THR A 52 6.36 -10.10 12.78
C THR A 52 7.59 -10.95 13.09
N ALA A 53 7.60 -12.23 12.72
CA ALA A 53 8.77 -13.09 12.90
C ALA A 53 9.99 -12.58 12.13
N VAL A 54 9.83 -12.19 10.86
CA VAL A 54 10.92 -11.66 10.03
C VAL A 54 11.46 -10.35 10.59
N ALA A 55 10.58 -9.44 11.01
CA ALA A 55 10.96 -8.18 11.63
C ALA A 55 11.80 -8.40 12.91
N VAL A 56 11.36 -9.31 13.78
CA VAL A 56 12.08 -9.63 15.02
C VAL A 56 13.45 -10.24 14.72
N MET A 57 13.55 -11.16 13.76
CA MET A 57 14.84 -11.75 13.35
C MET A 57 15.80 -10.69 12.81
N ALA A 58 15.31 -9.73 12.02
CA ALA A 58 16.12 -8.64 11.50
C ALA A 58 16.63 -7.72 12.62
N VAL A 59 15.78 -7.36 13.59
CA VAL A 59 16.18 -6.55 14.75
C VAL A 59 17.20 -7.30 15.63
N ALA A 60 17.01 -8.61 15.84
CA ALA A 60 17.95 -9.44 16.59
C ALA A 60 19.34 -9.50 15.92
N ALA A 61 19.38 -9.60 14.58
CA ALA A 61 20.64 -9.58 13.83
C ALA A 61 21.38 -8.24 13.95
N VAL A 62 20.65 -7.11 13.98
CA VAL A 62 21.24 -5.78 14.26
C VAL A 62 21.84 -5.74 15.67
N GLY A 63 21.11 -6.25 16.67
CA GLY A 63 21.60 -6.34 18.04
C GLY A 63 22.88 -7.18 18.17
N PHE A 64 22.95 -8.31 17.47
CA PHE A 64 24.16 -9.13 17.40
C PHE A 64 25.33 -8.38 16.76
N MET A 65 25.09 -7.58 15.73
CA MET A 65 26.13 -6.74 15.11
C MET A 65 26.66 -5.66 16.06
N MET A 66 25.83 -5.11 16.95
CA MET A 66 26.28 -4.15 17.96
C MET A 66 27.27 -4.77 18.95
N LEU A 67 27.13 -6.06 19.28
CA LEU A 67 28.08 -6.78 20.13
C LEU A 67 29.47 -6.97 19.50
N THR A 68 29.56 -6.90 18.16
CA THR A 68 30.85 -6.97 17.45
C THR A 68 31.65 -5.66 17.52
N GLY A 69 31.17 -4.64 18.24
CA GLY A 69 31.86 -3.35 18.46
C GLY A 69 31.85 -2.39 17.28
N ARG A 70 31.45 -2.85 16.09
CA ARG A 70 31.41 -2.07 14.83
C ARG A 70 29.97 -1.79 14.39
N LEU A 71 29.36 -0.80 15.04
CA LEU A 71 27.99 -0.39 14.74
C LEU A 71 27.94 0.36 13.39
N ASN A 72 27.44 -0.31 12.36
CA ASN A 72 27.13 0.32 11.08
C ASN A 72 25.78 1.04 11.21
N TRP A 73 25.78 2.33 11.57
CA TRP A 73 24.55 3.10 11.82
C TRP A 73 23.60 3.08 10.60
N ARG A 74 24.18 3.07 9.40
CA ARG A 74 23.46 2.90 8.13
C ARG A 74 22.66 1.61 8.08
N PHE A 75 23.23 0.50 8.55
CA PHE A 75 22.56 -0.81 8.55
C PHE A 75 21.38 -0.82 9.52
N GLY A 76 21.56 -0.29 10.73
CA GLY A 76 20.47 -0.15 11.71
C GLY A 76 19.31 0.70 11.16
N ALA A 77 19.63 1.84 10.52
CA ALA A 77 18.63 2.70 9.90
C ALA A 77 17.85 1.98 8.78
N THR A 78 18.53 1.22 7.91
CA THR A 78 17.86 0.46 6.85
C THR A 78 16.88 -0.59 7.41
N VAL A 79 17.24 -1.28 8.50
CA VAL A 79 16.35 -2.26 9.13
C VAL A 79 15.11 -1.59 9.75
N ILE A 80 15.27 -0.45 10.41
CA ILE A 80 14.14 0.32 10.96
C ILE A 80 13.19 0.78 9.85
N ILE A 81 13.73 1.31 8.75
CA ILE A 81 12.93 1.70 7.57
C ILE A 81 12.21 0.49 6.97
N GLY A 82 12.88 -0.67 6.89
CA GLY A 82 12.25 -1.93 6.46
C GLY A 82 11.07 -2.33 7.33
N CYS A 83 11.23 -2.32 8.66
CA CYS A 83 10.13 -2.58 9.61
C CYS A 83 8.96 -1.60 9.40
N PHE A 84 9.23 -0.33 9.19
CA PHE A 84 8.19 0.66 8.91
C PHE A 84 7.39 0.31 7.64
N ILE A 85 8.06 -0.12 6.57
CA ILE A 85 7.37 -0.50 5.33
C ILE A 85 6.54 -1.77 5.53
N LEU A 86 7.05 -2.80 6.21
CA LEU A 86 6.31 -4.04 6.48
C LEU A 86 5.02 -3.79 7.27
N PHE A 87 5.08 -3.00 8.34
CA PHE A 87 3.91 -2.77 9.21
C PHE A 87 3.07 -1.57 8.79
N GLY A 88 3.64 -0.59 8.09
CA GLY A 88 2.98 0.63 7.66
C GLY A 88 2.22 0.52 6.34
N ALA A 89 2.54 -0.47 5.49
CA ALA A 89 1.92 -0.62 4.17
C ALA A 89 0.39 -0.69 4.22
N GLY A 90 -0.19 -1.42 5.17
CA GLY A 90 -1.64 -1.54 5.31
C GLY A 90 -2.34 -0.20 5.63
N ALA A 91 -1.74 0.61 6.51
CA ALA A 91 -2.27 1.94 6.84
C ALA A 91 -2.20 2.90 5.65
N ILE A 92 -1.12 2.84 4.85
CA ILE A 92 -0.96 3.64 3.63
C ILE A 92 -2.04 3.25 2.61
N VAL A 93 -2.24 1.96 2.38
CA VAL A 93 -3.24 1.45 1.43
C VAL A 93 -4.66 1.85 1.88
N SER A 94 -4.98 1.66 3.16
CA SER A 94 -6.27 2.05 3.73
C SER A 94 -6.51 3.56 3.59
N GLY A 95 -5.50 4.39 3.85
CA GLY A 95 -5.57 5.84 3.67
C GLY A 95 -5.90 6.25 2.23
N ILE A 96 -5.25 5.62 1.24
CA ILE A 96 -5.52 5.88 -0.19
C ILE A 96 -6.93 5.41 -0.58
N GLN A 97 -7.35 4.22 -0.15
CA GLN A 97 -8.69 3.68 -0.43
C GLN A 97 -9.81 4.53 0.19
N SER A 98 -9.55 5.21 1.31
CA SER A 98 -10.53 6.11 1.92
C SER A 98 -10.68 7.45 1.18
N ALA A 99 -9.71 7.80 0.33
CA ALA A 99 -9.64 9.09 -0.36
C ALA A 99 -10.19 9.05 -1.81
N VAL A 100 -10.44 7.86 -2.35
CA VAL A 100 -10.96 7.62 -3.71
C VAL A 100 -12.31 6.92 -3.62
#